data_AF-A0A265QA72-F1
#
_entry.id   AF-A0A265QA72-F1
#
_cell.length_a   1.000
_cell.length_b   1.000
_cell.length_c   1.000
_cell.angle_alpha   90.00
_cell.angle_beta   90.00
_cell.angle_gamma   90.00
#
_symmetry.space_group_name_H-M   'P 1'
#
loop_
_entity.id
_entity.type
_entity.pdbx_description
1 polymer ?
#
loop_
_entity_poly.entity_id
_entity_poly.type
_entity_poly.pdbx_seq_one_letter_code
_entity_poly.pdbx_strand_id
1 'polypeptide(L)' 'MEKSALGSLAIILGGLVLSLEIYSLKFIQGVEMQTGSWKTYASDYATEMPMFLALCITLAIIIYGIVLVIKAKETKE' A
#
# COMPACT_ATOMS: atom_id res chain seq x y z
N MET A 1 -10.39 -8.79 22.18
CA MET A 1 -8.92 -8.83 21.98
C MET A 1 -8.57 -9.09 20.53
N GLU A 2 -9.18 -10.09 19.90
CA GLU A 2 -8.90 -10.52 18.53
C GLU A 2 -9.07 -9.45 17.45
N LYS A 3 -10.13 -8.62 17.54
CA LYS A 3 -10.35 -7.50 16.60
C LYS A 3 -9.17 -6.52 16.61
N SER A 4 -8.65 -6.13 17.78
CA SER A 4 -7.50 -5.22 17.85
C SER A 4 -6.23 -5.82 17.24
N ALA A 5 -6.02 -7.13 17.41
CA ALA A 5 -4.85 -7.83 16.84
C ALA A 5 -4.96 -7.95 15.31
N LEU A 6 -6.16 -8.24 14.79
CA LEU A 6 -6.42 -8.30 13.36
C LEU A 6 -6.24 -6.94 12.69
N GLY A 7 -6.69 -5.87 13.35
CA GLY A 7 -6.49 -4.50 12.88
C GLY A 7 -5.01 -4.09 12.86
N SER A 8 -4.25 -4.41 13.91
CA SER A 8 -2.80 -4.17 13.91
C SER A 8 -2.07 -4.97 12.82
N LEU A 9 -2.49 -6.22 12.58
CA LEU A 9 -1.92 -7.06 11.53
C LEU A 9 -2.18 -6.46 10.14
N ALA A 10 -3.42 -5.99 9.90
CA ALA A 10 -3.80 -5.33 8.65
C ALA A 10 -2.99 -4.04 8.39
N ILE A 11 -2.70 -3.25 9.44
CA ILE A 11 -1.87 -2.04 9.33
C ILE A 11 -0.42 -2.41 9.02
N ILE A 12 0.16 -3.39 9.72
CA ILE A 12 1.55 -3.80 9.53
C ILE A 12 1.73 -4.39 8.13
N LEU A 13 0.87 -5.34 7.74
CA LEU A 13 0.93 -5.98 6.42
C LEU A 13 0.63 -4.97 5.32
N GLY A 14 -0.39 -4.12 5.49
CA GLY A 14 -0.73 -3.07 4.54
C GLY A 14 0.43 -2.08 4.34
N GLY A 15 1.09 -1.66 5.41
CA GLY A 15 2.28 -0.81 5.32
C GLY A 15 3.47 -1.49 4.63
N LEU A 16 3.64 -2.80 4.85
CA LEU A 16 4.68 -3.59 4.18
C LEU A 16 4.41 -3.68 2.67
N VAL A 17 3.15 -3.96 2.28
CA VAL A 17 2.70 -4.01 0.88
C VAL A 17 2.84 -2.63 0.24
N LEU A 18 2.45 -1.55 0.91
CA LEU A 18 2.60 -0.19 0.41
C LEU A 18 4.08 0.17 0.14
N SER A 19 4.96 -0.24 1.05
CA SER A 19 6.41 -0.06 0.86
C SER A 19 6.92 -0.83 -0.35
N LEU A 20 6.39 -2.04 -0.57
CA LEU A 20 6.71 -2.85 -1.74
C LEU A 20 6.19 -2.18 -3.02
N GLU A 21 4.94 -1.70 -3.06
CA GLU A 21 4.35 -1.00 -4.21
C GLU A 21 5.18 0.23 -4.60
N ILE A 22 5.63 1.03 -3.63
CA ILE A 22 6.48 2.20 -3.87
C ILE A 22 7.85 1.77 -4.40
N TYR A 23 8.44 0.70 -3.87
CA TYR A 23 9.71 0.17 -4.36
C TYR A 23 9.58 -0.39 -5.78
N SER A 24 8.47 -1.06 -6.09
CA SER A 24 8.16 -1.61 -7.41
C SER A 24 8.14 -0.53 -8.49
N LEU A 25 7.72 0.71 -8.19
CA LEU A 25 7.80 1.82 -9.15
C LEU A 25 9.24 2.06 -9.64
N LYS A 26 10.21 2.08 -8.72
CA LYS A 26 11.63 2.23 -9.07
C LYS A 26 12.17 1.01 -9.79
N PHE A 27 11.70 -0.18 -9.41
CA PHE A 27 12.08 -1.42 -10.08
C PHE A 27 11.61 -1.45 -11.54
N ILE A 28 10.34 -1.12 -11.80
CA ILE A 28 9.77 -1.04 -13.16
C ILE A 28 10.53 0.00 -13.99
N GLN A 29 10.78 1.18 -13.43
CA GLN A 29 11.58 2.21 -14.10
C GLN A 29 12.99 1.69 -14.47
N GLY A 30 13.66 0.98 -13.56
CA GLY A 30 14.98 0.40 -13.80
C GLY A 30 14.98 -0.69 -14.89
N VAL A 31 13.92 -1.49 -14.98
CA VAL A 31 13.74 -2.49 -16.05
C VAL A 31 13.49 -1.80 -17.39
N GLU A 32 12.64 -0.78 -17.43
CA GLU A 32 12.36 -0.03 -18.67
C GLU A 32 13.54 0.83 -19.15
N MET A 33 14.43 1.24 -18.24
CA MET A 33 15.70 1.87 -18.64
C MET A 33 16.55 0.95 -19.51
N GLN A 34 16.41 -0.37 -19.37
CA GLN A 34 17.14 -1.33 -20.21
C GLN A 34 16.54 -1.48 -21.61
N THR A 35 15.26 -1.17 -21.80
CA THR A 35 14.56 -1.27 -23.09
C THR A 35 14.61 0.02 -23.92
N GLY A 36 15.14 1.12 -23.35
CA GLY A 36 15.39 2.37 -24.08
C GLY A 36 14.22 3.34 -24.16
N SER A 37 13.06 2.96 -23.63
CA SER A 37 11.87 3.81 -23.54
C SER A 37 11.34 3.75 -22.11
N TRP A 38 11.65 4.78 -21.31
CA TRP A 38 11.22 4.87 -19.91
C TRP A 38 10.69 6.26 -19.58
N LYS A 39 9.82 6.36 -18.58
CA LYS A 39 9.40 7.65 -18.03
C LYS A 39 10.47 8.21 -17.10
N THR A 40 10.70 9.52 -17.20
CA THR A 40 11.74 10.22 -16.42
C THR A 40 11.50 10.11 -14.91
N TYR A 41 10.24 10.05 -14.49
CA TYR A 41 9.85 9.97 -13.08
C TYR A 41 9.16 8.65 -12.75
N ALA A 42 9.65 7.96 -11.72
CA ALA A 42 9.02 6.75 -11.18
C ALA A 42 7.56 6.99 -10.75
N SER A 43 7.23 8.21 -10.32
CA SER A 43 5.88 8.61 -9.92
C SER A 43 4.88 8.56 -11.08
N ASP A 44 5.33 8.70 -12.33
CA ASP A 44 4.43 8.62 -13.49
C ASP A 44 3.97 7.18 -13.78
N TYR A 45 4.58 6.18 -13.14
CA TYR A 45 4.09 4.81 -13.16
C TYR A 45 3.00 4.57 -12.10
N ALA A 46 2.92 5.42 -11.07
CA ALA A 46 1.89 5.31 -10.04
C ALA A 46 0.50 5.73 -10.56
N THR A 47 0.44 6.51 -11.64
CA THR A 47 -0.80 6.90 -12.33
C THR A 47 -1.23 5.88 -13.39
N GLU A 48 -0.42 4.86 -13.66
CA GLU A 48 -0.86 3.78 -14.55
C GLU A 48 -1.94 2.96 -13.86
N MET A 49 -3.01 2.69 -14.61
CA MET A 49 -4.23 2.06 -14.11
C MET A 49 -4.01 0.85 -13.19
N PRO A 50 -3.13 -0.13 -13.50
CA PRO A 50 -2.90 -1.27 -12.62
C PRO A 50 -2.20 -0.91 -11.30
N MET A 51 -1.19 -0.02 -11.34
CA MET A 51 -0.47 0.42 -10.15
C MET A 51 -1.32 1.33 -9.26
N PHE A 52 -2.09 2.23 -9.88
CA PHE A 52 -3.01 3.11 -9.18
C PHE A 52 -4.07 2.31 -8.40
N LEU A 53 -4.66 1.30 -9.04
CA LEU A 53 -5.64 0.41 -8.39
C LEU A 53 -5.03 -0.35 -7.21
N ALA A 54 -3.81 -0.88 -7.35
CA ALA A 54 -3.10 -1.57 -6.28
C ALA A 54 -2.90 -0.65 -5.06
N LEU A 55 -2.34 0.55 -5.27
CA LEU A 55 -2.15 1.56 -4.22
C LEU A 55 -3.46 1.93 -3.51
N CYS A 56 -4.55 2.11 -4.27
CA CYS A 56 -5.86 2.41 -3.70
C CYS A 56 -6.39 1.28 -2.80
N ILE A 57 -6.23 0.02 -3.23
CA ILE A 57 -6.64 -1.16 -2.44
C ILE A 57 -5.83 -1.24 -1.15
N THR A 58 -4.50 -1.09 -1.24
CA THR A 58 -3.61 -1.15 -0.10
C THR A 58 -3.93 -0.05 0.92
N LEU A 59 -4.17 1.19 0.45
CA LEU A 59 -4.64 2.28 1.31
C LEU A 59 -5.98 1.96 1.99
N ALA A 60 -6.95 1.40 1.26
CA ALA A 60 -8.24 1.02 1.82
C ALA A 60 -8.10 -0.04 2.93
N ILE A 61 -7.22 -1.02 2.76
CA ILE A 61 -6.93 -2.05 3.77
C ILE A 61 -6.32 -1.42 5.04
N ILE A 62 -5.36 -0.50 4.88
CA ILE A 62 -4.74 0.18 6.02
C ILE A 62 -5.79 1.01 6.77
N ILE A 63 -6.61 1.79 6.07
CA ILE A 63 -7.68 2.60 6.68
C ILE A 63 -8.67 1.70 7.42
N TYR A 64 -9.08 0.58 6.81
CA TYR A 64 -9.95 -0.39 7.46
C TYR A 64 -9.31 -0.96 8.74
N GLY A 65 -8.02 -1.31 8.70
CA GLY A 65 -7.25 -1.75 9.86
C GLY A 65 -7.25 -0.71 10.99
N ILE A 66 -7.00 0.57 10.66
CA ILE A 66 -7.02 1.68 11.62
C ILE A 66 -8.41 1.82 12.27
N VAL A 67 -9.47 1.88 11.46
CA VAL A 67 -10.86 1.99 11.95
C VAL A 67 -11.20 0.83 12.90
N LEU A 68 -10.74 -0.38 12.56
CA LEU A 68 -11.00 -1.58 13.34
C LEU A 68 -10.25 -1.57 14.70
N VAL A 69 -9.03 -1.03 14.74
CA VAL A 69 -8.29 -0.81 16.00
C VAL A 69 -8.97 0.25 16.87
N ILE A 70 -9.40 1.38 16.28
CA ILE A 70 -10.06 2.47 17.01
C ILE A 70 -11.37 1.97 17.65
N LYS A 71 -12.25 1.33 16.87
CA LYS A 71 -13.50 0.76 17.38
C LYS A 71 -13.29 -0.30 18.46
N ALA A 72 -12.23 -1.11 18.32
CA ALA A 72 -11.90 -2.13 19.32
C ALA A 72 -11.37 -1.52 20.64
N LYS A 73 -10.84 -0.29 20.61
CA LYS A 73 -10.47 0.48 21.80
C LYS A 73 -11.70 1.08 22.49
N GLU A 74 -12.60 1.71 21.73
CA GLU A 74 -13.84 2.31 22.28
C GLU A 74 -14.75 1.29 22.98
N THR A 75 -14.76 0.02 22.56
CA THR A 75 -15.58 -1.03 23.22
C THR A 75 -14.99 -1.51 24.55
N LYS A 76 -13.78 -1.08 24.93
CA LYS A 76 -13.11 -1.49 26.17
C LYS A 76 -13.15 -0.42 27.27
N GLU A 77 -13.51 0.82 26.95
CA GLU A 77 -13.80 1.89 27.91
C GLU A 77 -15.28 1.86 28.32
#